data_AF-A0A3M7JEK5-F1
#
_entry.id   AF-A0A3M7JEK5-F1
#
_cell.length_a   1.000
_cell.length_b   1.000
_cell.length_c   1.000
_cell.angle_alpha   90.00
_cell.angle_beta   90.00
_cell.angle_gamma   90.00
#
_symmetry.space_group_name_H-M   'P 1'
#
loop_
_entity.id
_entity.type
_entity.pdbx_description
1 polymer ?
#
loop_
_entity_poly.entity_id
_entity_poly.type
_entity_poly.pdbx_seq_one_letter_code
_entity_poly.pdbx_strand_id
1 'polypeptide(L)'
;MAEKDGKKRKRQSNGAESSSKKVAFGGEKGNIKVDYHDGNGLHPALVSAPGLTPPSIAFNPYAKPTSGKKSDASPKPKTHDFLLQSSQHPRLDYTATPSSLDQHQSHYIAVYDPATNQLQITPAHYVSLRSIPRKISDESKAKGRSLAQQREALGQEFGTKKAKKVIASRTENAITKGNQSGAQSGAQNAVLENMADAEAEAPGKEQVEQDQLASKPIPRPNLSAESVEQVYTFSTLIPQGEARLVPVKDWQERARADQEMTFSHRFPAHRVAAIGKSDDMLKLKALSYLNLLLDFHDALQNAGRSGKKVPKKEILSKKMDKWPETLVDLVRRRFSNPQNELPKWHQDNLYTHMAALTLYIDGWTTNTTDLKEDLRIDNRQITQYFNELGCRVGALTEKERERLGVPKAVAGSMRMARLKLPLDFPKPRAGRRR
;
A
#
# COMPACT_ATOMS: atom_id res chain seq x y z
N MET A 1 42.56 -47.75 -27.70
CA MET A 1 43.49 -47.04 -26.81
C MET A 1 43.90 -45.74 -27.49
N ALA A 2 43.53 -44.60 -26.90
CA ALA A 2 44.23 -43.31 -26.97
C ALA A 2 43.37 -42.25 -26.26
N GLU A 3 43.61 -42.09 -24.95
CA GLU A 3 43.25 -40.87 -24.21
C GLU A 3 44.05 -39.67 -24.74
N LYS A 4 43.44 -38.48 -24.74
CA LYS A 4 44.16 -37.20 -24.62
C LYS A 4 43.22 -36.08 -24.14
N ASP A 5 43.18 -35.94 -22.82
CA ASP A 5 43.39 -34.72 -22.03
C ASP A 5 42.72 -33.40 -22.46
N GLY A 6 41.65 -33.03 -21.74
CA GLY A 6 40.93 -31.76 -21.86
C GLY A 6 41.46 -30.67 -20.92
N LYS A 7 42.40 -29.87 -21.39
CA LYS A 7 42.98 -28.73 -20.65
C LYS A 7 42.04 -27.50 -20.68
N LYS A 8 41.30 -27.27 -19.58
CA LYS A 8 40.45 -26.06 -19.39
C LYS A 8 41.31 -24.79 -19.30
N ARG A 9 41.08 -23.83 -20.21
CA ARG A 9 41.71 -22.49 -20.20
C ARG A 9 41.16 -21.63 -19.07
N LYS A 10 42.07 -21.02 -18.32
CA LYS A 10 41.87 -20.07 -17.21
C LYS A 10 41.46 -18.70 -17.78
N ARG A 11 40.29 -18.18 -17.39
CA ARG A 11 39.86 -16.81 -17.72
C ARG A 11 40.72 -15.81 -16.94
N GLN A 12 41.31 -14.85 -17.64
CA GLN A 12 41.94 -13.66 -17.04
C GLN A 12 40.84 -12.75 -16.47
N SER A 13 40.87 -12.50 -15.17
CA SER A 13 40.10 -11.44 -14.53
C SER A 13 40.95 -10.17 -14.49
N ASN A 14 40.51 -9.14 -15.20
CA ASN A 14 41.03 -7.78 -15.14
C ASN A 14 41.05 -7.26 -13.70
N GLY A 15 42.12 -6.57 -13.35
CA GLY A 15 42.31 -5.89 -12.07
C GLY A 15 41.21 -4.86 -11.81
N ALA A 16 40.43 -5.13 -10.77
CA ALA A 16 39.73 -4.14 -9.98
C ALA A 16 39.74 -4.68 -8.55
N GLU A 17 40.56 -4.08 -7.69
CA GLU A 17 40.56 -4.34 -6.26
C GLU A 17 39.17 -4.01 -5.70
N SER A 18 38.39 -5.05 -5.37
CA SER A 18 37.17 -4.86 -4.60
C SER A 18 37.57 -4.71 -3.13
N SER A 19 37.40 -3.50 -2.61
CA SER A 19 37.65 -3.18 -1.21
C SER A 19 36.76 -4.03 -0.30
N SER A 20 37.33 -5.04 0.34
CA SER A 20 36.66 -5.79 1.41
C SER A 20 36.64 -4.95 2.69
N LYS A 21 35.75 -3.95 2.74
CA LYS A 21 35.36 -3.31 4.00
C LYS A 21 34.54 -4.32 4.82
N LYS A 22 35.22 -5.34 5.37
CA LYS A 22 34.80 -5.92 6.65
C LYS A 22 35.11 -4.87 7.70
N VAL A 23 34.08 -4.35 8.35
CA VAL A 23 34.22 -3.52 9.54
C VAL A 23 34.93 -4.38 10.59
N ALA A 24 36.22 -4.09 10.82
CA ALA A 24 36.98 -4.69 11.90
C ALA A 24 36.42 -4.14 13.21
N PHE A 25 35.65 -4.95 13.92
CA PHE A 25 35.39 -4.69 15.34
C PHE A 25 36.76 -4.75 16.03
N GLY A 26 37.18 -3.62 16.62
CA GLY A 26 38.45 -3.50 17.33
C GLY A 26 38.50 -4.49 18.49
N GLY A 27 39.21 -5.59 18.29
CA GLY A 27 39.65 -6.51 19.33
C GLY A 27 41.14 -6.73 19.11
N GLU A 28 41.93 -6.59 20.17
CA GLU A 28 43.36 -6.84 20.17
C GLU A 28 43.64 -8.21 19.52
N LYS A 29 44.67 -8.27 18.66
CA LYS A 29 45.15 -9.52 18.06
C LYS A 29 45.85 -10.36 19.15
N GLY A 30 45.07 -10.90 20.08
CA GLY A 30 45.51 -11.86 21.10
C GLY A 30 44.76 -13.17 20.94
N ASN A 31 45.47 -14.30 21.08
CA ASN A 31 44.81 -15.60 21.14
C ASN A 31 43.94 -15.65 22.40
N ILE A 32 42.62 -15.79 22.24
CA ILE A 32 41.68 -15.96 23.35
C ILE A 32 41.79 -17.39 23.86
N LYS A 33 41.96 -17.57 25.17
CA LYS A 33 41.93 -18.89 25.79
C LYS A 33 40.47 -19.35 25.90
N VAL A 34 40.14 -20.48 25.28
CA VAL A 34 38.78 -21.04 25.26
C VAL A 34 38.70 -22.22 26.23
N ASP A 35 37.95 -22.05 27.31
CA ASP A 35 37.70 -23.08 28.31
C ASP A 35 36.27 -23.63 28.15
N TYR A 36 36.17 -24.90 27.77
CA TYR A 36 34.88 -25.59 27.60
C TYR A 36 34.47 -26.28 28.91
N HIS A 37 33.41 -25.78 29.53
CA HIS A 37 32.87 -26.31 30.76
C HIS A 37 31.62 -27.17 30.48
N ASP A 38 31.82 -28.49 30.38
CA ASP A 38 30.72 -29.47 30.49
C ASP A 38 30.53 -29.84 31.97
N GLY A 39 30.10 -28.86 32.76
CA GLY A 39 29.84 -29.07 34.19
C GLY A 39 28.78 -30.15 34.42
N ASN A 40 28.97 -30.98 35.44
CA ASN A 40 27.90 -31.84 35.97
C ASN A 40 26.94 -30.95 36.79
N GLY A 41 25.98 -30.30 36.13
CA GLY A 41 25.04 -29.40 36.79
C GLY A 41 23.89 -28.94 35.88
N LEU A 42 23.03 -28.07 36.41
CA LEU A 42 21.96 -27.43 35.64
C LEU A 42 22.57 -26.54 34.55
N HIS A 43 22.27 -26.85 33.29
CA HIS A 43 22.66 -26.03 32.16
C HIS A 43 21.69 -24.84 31.98
N PRO A 44 22.19 -23.68 31.53
CA PRO A 44 21.34 -22.52 31.26
C PRO A 44 20.34 -22.82 30.14
N ALA A 45 19.19 -22.14 30.18
CA ALA A 45 18.15 -22.24 29.16
C ALA A 45 18.00 -20.92 28.40
N LEU A 46 18.12 -21.00 27.08
CA LEU A 46 17.85 -19.95 26.12
C LEU A 46 16.40 -20.08 25.66
N VAL A 47 15.63 -19.02 25.90
CA VAL A 47 14.21 -18.98 25.56
C VAL A 47 14.00 -18.01 24.40
N SER A 48 13.52 -18.53 23.27
CA SER A 48 13.11 -17.71 22.13
C SER A 48 11.61 -17.40 22.20
N ALA A 49 11.26 -16.11 22.24
CA ALA A 49 9.89 -15.63 22.33
C ALA A 49 9.50 -14.85 21.04
N PRO A 50 9.30 -15.54 19.90
CA PRO A 50 8.96 -14.86 18.65
C PRO A 50 7.59 -14.20 18.76
N GLY A 51 7.54 -12.87 18.66
CA GLY A 51 6.31 -12.09 18.71
C GLY A 51 5.66 -11.98 20.10
N LEU A 52 6.41 -12.27 21.16
CA LEU A 52 5.95 -12.17 22.55
C LEU A 52 6.93 -11.34 23.38
N THR A 53 6.42 -10.40 24.17
CA THR A 53 7.23 -9.74 25.21
C THR A 53 7.40 -10.73 26.37
N PRO A 54 8.64 -11.10 26.75
CA PRO A 54 8.86 -12.09 27.79
C PRO A 54 8.35 -11.56 29.15
N PRO A 55 7.48 -12.31 29.86
CA PRO A 55 6.98 -11.89 31.17
C PRO A 55 8.05 -12.03 32.26
N SER A 56 8.06 -11.11 33.22
CA SER A 56 8.91 -11.19 34.43
C SER A 56 8.31 -12.15 35.48
N ILE A 57 8.08 -13.40 35.10
CA ILE A 57 7.53 -14.45 35.97
C ILE A 57 8.51 -15.61 36.11
N ALA A 58 8.44 -16.34 37.22
CA ALA A 58 9.29 -17.51 37.41
C ALA A 58 8.76 -18.70 36.58
N PHE A 59 9.68 -19.44 35.96
CA PHE A 59 9.38 -20.65 35.19
C PHE A 59 9.82 -21.88 35.97
N ASN A 60 8.95 -22.89 36.02
CA ASN A 60 9.27 -24.19 36.58
C ASN A 60 9.94 -25.06 35.51
N PRO A 61 11.18 -25.50 35.72
CA PRO A 61 11.88 -26.36 34.78
C PRO A 61 11.51 -27.84 34.97
N TYR A 62 11.26 -28.51 33.86
CA TYR A 62 11.02 -29.94 33.78
C TYR A 62 11.96 -30.53 32.72
N ALA A 63 12.57 -31.67 33.03
CA ALA A 63 13.44 -32.38 32.11
C ALA A 63 12.95 -33.82 31.93
N LYS A 64 12.92 -34.30 30.68
CA LYS A 64 12.55 -35.67 30.35
C LYS A 64 13.69 -36.34 29.58
N PRO A 65 14.17 -37.52 29.99
CA PRO A 65 15.22 -38.21 29.26
C PRO A 65 14.70 -38.66 27.88
N THR A 66 15.47 -38.39 26.83
CA THR A 66 15.12 -38.78 25.45
C THR A 66 15.25 -40.31 25.24
N SER A 67 15.95 -41.00 26.14
CA SER A 67 16.16 -42.46 26.12
C SER A 67 16.02 -43.04 27.52
N GLY A 68 15.32 -44.17 27.65
CA GLY A 68 15.15 -44.89 28.92
C GLY A 68 16.45 -45.36 29.57
N LYS A 69 17.57 -45.43 28.82
CA LYS A 69 18.90 -45.78 29.36
C LYS A 69 19.58 -44.65 30.14
N LYS A 70 18.98 -43.44 30.16
CA LYS A 70 19.55 -42.23 30.77
C LYS A 70 18.64 -41.59 31.82
N SER A 71 17.73 -42.35 32.44
CA SER A 71 16.79 -41.84 33.44
C SER A 71 17.45 -41.26 34.68
N ASP A 72 18.60 -41.81 35.08
CA ASP A 72 19.30 -41.45 36.33
C ASP A 72 20.46 -40.45 36.09
N ALA A 73 20.64 -39.99 34.84
CA ALA A 73 21.69 -39.04 34.49
C ALA A 73 21.23 -37.60 34.75
N SER A 74 22.19 -36.70 35.03
CA SER A 74 21.90 -35.26 35.13
C SER A 74 21.33 -34.70 33.82
N PRO A 75 20.39 -33.74 33.88
CA PRO A 75 19.75 -33.19 32.70
C PRO A 75 20.76 -32.43 31.85
N LYS A 76 21.05 -32.95 30.65
CA LYS A 76 21.94 -32.30 29.66
C LYS A 76 21.19 -32.00 28.35
N PRO A 77 21.53 -30.93 27.62
CA PRO A 77 20.88 -30.57 26.36
C PRO A 77 20.88 -31.67 25.29
N LYS A 78 21.87 -32.57 25.29
CA LYS A 78 21.96 -33.69 24.33
C LYS A 78 21.18 -34.94 24.75
N THR A 79 20.73 -35.03 26.00
CA THR A 79 20.18 -36.27 26.58
C THR A 79 18.77 -36.11 27.12
N HIS A 80 18.34 -34.88 27.38
CA HIS A 80 17.05 -34.56 27.97
C HIS A 80 16.32 -33.49 27.16
N ASP A 81 15.04 -33.73 26.93
CA ASP A 81 14.10 -32.72 26.46
C ASP A 81 13.77 -31.80 27.64
N PHE A 82 13.80 -30.50 27.41
CA PHE A 82 13.61 -29.49 28.44
C PHE A 82 12.30 -28.73 28.22
N LEU A 83 11.49 -28.62 29.27
CA LEU A 83 10.21 -27.93 29.27
C LEU A 83 10.24 -26.87 30.38
N LEU A 84 9.92 -25.63 30.04
CA LEU A 84 9.63 -24.59 31.03
C LEU A 84 8.13 -24.33 31.06
N GLN A 85 7.53 -24.33 32.24
CA GLN A 85 6.12 -24.00 32.39
C GLN A 85 5.93 -22.94 33.48
N SER A 86 5.09 -21.94 33.21
CA SER A 86 4.65 -20.98 34.22
C SER A 86 3.16 -20.72 34.08
N SER A 87 2.44 -20.88 35.19
CA SER A 87 1.01 -20.58 35.34
C SER A 87 0.76 -19.40 36.30
N GLN A 88 1.82 -18.64 36.62
CA GLN A 88 1.76 -17.51 37.55
C GLN A 88 0.98 -16.32 36.98
N HIS A 89 0.85 -16.23 35.65
CA HIS A 89 0.11 -15.14 35.04
C HIS A 89 -1.41 -15.36 35.16
N PRO A 90 -2.20 -14.33 35.55
CA PRO A 90 -3.63 -14.50 35.84
C PRO A 90 -4.50 -15.02 34.68
N ARG A 91 -4.10 -14.76 33.43
CA ARG A 91 -4.91 -15.04 32.22
C ARG A 91 -4.25 -15.97 31.20
N LEU A 92 -2.96 -16.24 31.35
CA LEU A 92 -2.16 -16.94 30.34
C LEU A 92 -1.33 -18.01 31.03
N ASP A 93 -1.21 -19.17 30.41
CA ASP A 93 -0.24 -20.19 30.79
C ASP A 93 0.89 -20.18 29.76
N TYR A 94 2.11 -20.09 30.24
CA TYR A 94 3.30 -20.08 29.40
C TYR A 94 3.94 -21.46 29.38
N THR A 95 4.21 -21.96 28.18
CA THR A 95 4.91 -23.22 27.95
C THR A 95 6.04 -22.99 26.97
N ALA A 96 7.27 -23.33 27.34
CA ALA A 96 8.43 -23.31 26.46
C ALA A 96 8.88 -24.73 26.18
N THR A 97 8.80 -25.14 24.92
CA THR A 97 9.16 -26.48 24.45
C THR A 97 10.24 -26.40 23.37
N PRO A 98 11.07 -27.44 23.19
CA PRO A 98 12.00 -27.49 22.08
C PRO A 98 11.22 -27.44 20.75
N SER A 99 11.71 -26.62 19.82
CA SER A 99 11.16 -26.54 18.47
C SER A 99 11.61 -27.75 17.66
N SER A 100 10.70 -28.35 16.88
CA SER A 100 11.04 -29.46 15.98
C SER A 100 12.02 -29.06 14.88
N LEU A 101 12.09 -27.77 14.54
CA LEU A 101 12.99 -27.23 13.52
C LEU A 101 14.46 -27.18 13.99
N ASP A 102 14.67 -27.08 15.30
CA ASP A 102 16.00 -26.86 15.90
C ASP A 102 16.64 -28.15 16.42
N GLN A 103 16.04 -29.32 16.12
CA GLN A 103 16.53 -30.64 16.57
C GLN A 103 17.95 -30.97 16.10
N HIS A 104 18.44 -30.34 15.03
CA HIS A 104 19.78 -30.55 14.50
C HIS A 104 20.78 -29.47 14.93
N GLN A 105 20.39 -28.55 15.83
CA GLN A 105 21.25 -27.47 16.32
C GLN A 105 21.68 -27.72 17.77
N SER A 106 22.91 -27.35 18.09
CA SER A 106 23.44 -27.37 19.47
C SER A 106 23.76 -25.95 19.89
N HIS A 107 23.15 -25.51 20.98
CA HIS A 107 23.30 -24.14 21.47
C HIS A 107 24.29 -24.08 22.62
N TYR A 108 25.11 -23.05 22.62
CA TYR A 108 26.15 -22.80 23.60
C TYR A 108 26.09 -21.33 24.03
N ILE A 109 26.29 -21.09 25.32
CA ILE A 109 26.49 -19.74 25.86
C ILE A 109 27.99 -19.56 26.06
N ALA A 110 28.51 -18.45 25.56
CA ALA A 110 29.89 -18.08 25.73
C ALA A 110 29.97 -16.80 26.57
N VAL A 111 30.63 -16.88 27.72
CA VAL A 111 30.89 -15.74 28.60
C VAL A 111 32.35 -15.32 28.38
N TYR A 112 32.54 -14.12 27.88
CA TYR A 112 33.87 -13.53 27.65
C TYR A 112 34.20 -12.57 28.78
N ASP A 113 35.29 -12.84 29.48
CA ASP A 113 35.84 -11.91 30.47
C ASP A 113 37.01 -11.11 29.83
N PRO A 114 36.82 -9.81 29.55
CA PRO A 114 37.85 -8.99 28.90
C PRO A 114 39.07 -8.75 29.79
N ALA A 115 38.96 -8.90 31.12
CA ALA A 115 40.09 -8.68 32.03
C ALA A 115 41.08 -9.86 32.02
N THR A 116 40.57 -11.08 31.84
CA THR A 116 41.36 -12.31 31.85
C THR A 116 41.63 -12.88 30.46
N ASN A 117 41.03 -12.30 29.40
CA ASN A 117 41.07 -12.79 28.02
C ASN A 117 40.65 -14.28 27.90
N GLN A 118 39.71 -14.70 28.76
CA GLN A 118 39.18 -16.07 28.81
C GLN A 118 37.74 -16.11 28.29
N LEU A 119 37.46 -17.10 27.45
CA LEU A 119 36.13 -17.40 26.92
C LEU A 119 35.65 -18.72 27.51
N GLN A 120 34.65 -18.65 28.39
CA GLN A 120 34.01 -19.82 28.98
C GLN A 120 32.81 -20.23 28.15
N ILE A 121 32.82 -21.46 27.64
CA ILE A 121 31.73 -22.01 26.82
C ILE A 121 30.97 -23.07 27.62
N THR A 122 29.66 -22.91 27.74
CA THR A 122 28.76 -23.84 28.43
C THR A 122 27.60 -24.24 27.51
N PRO A 123 27.26 -25.53 27.38
CA PRO A 123 26.11 -25.95 26.59
C PRO A 123 24.80 -25.48 27.24
N ALA A 124 23.82 -25.11 26.40
CA ALA A 124 22.56 -24.54 26.85
C ALA A 124 21.35 -25.26 26.22
N HIS A 125 20.23 -25.31 26.95
CA HIS A 125 18.95 -25.75 26.42
C HIS A 125 18.35 -24.64 25.58
N TYR A 126 17.80 -24.94 24.41
CA TYR A 126 17.06 -23.97 23.60
C TYR A 126 15.59 -24.37 23.51
N VAL A 127 14.71 -23.46 23.90
CA VAL A 127 13.26 -23.68 23.93
C VAL A 127 12.54 -22.46 23.35
N SER A 128 11.40 -22.70 22.69
CA SER A 128 10.56 -21.63 22.17
C SER A 128 9.35 -21.43 23.08
N LEU A 129 9.18 -20.21 23.57
CA LEU A 129 8.07 -19.81 24.43
C LEU A 129 6.78 -19.67 23.64
N ARG A 130 5.71 -20.27 24.14
CA ARG A 130 4.34 -20.09 23.66
C ARG A 130 3.44 -19.71 24.83
N SER A 131 2.52 -18.79 24.56
CA SER A 131 1.45 -18.45 25.49
C SER A 131 0.16 -19.13 25.06
N ILE A 132 -0.46 -19.87 25.98
CA ILE A 132 -1.79 -20.43 25.80
C ILE A 132 -2.73 -19.62 26.71
N PRO A 133 -3.81 -19.02 26.18
CA PRO A 133 -4.80 -18.38 27.03
C PRO A 133 -5.43 -19.41 27.94
N ARG A 134 -5.50 -19.11 29.24
CA ARG A 134 -6.17 -20.00 30.20
C ARG A 134 -7.63 -20.06 29.78
N LYS A 135 -8.05 -21.22 29.27
CA LYS A 135 -9.47 -21.50 29.11
C LYS A 135 -10.04 -21.52 30.52
N ILE A 136 -10.91 -20.57 30.82
CA ILE A 136 -11.92 -20.80 31.85
C ILE A 136 -12.56 -22.12 31.46
N SER A 137 -12.53 -23.09 32.36
CA SER A 137 -13.06 -24.42 32.15
C SER A 137 -14.55 -24.36 31.86
N ASP A 138 -14.91 -24.05 30.62
CA ASP A 138 -16.18 -24.44 30.02
C ASP A 138 -16.10 -25.96 29.75
N GLU A 139 -15.94 -26.76 30.79
CA GLU A 139 -16.24 -28.20 30.77
C GLU A 139 -17.76 -28.44 30.67
N SER A 140 -18.46 -27.63 29.87
CA SER A 140 -19.91 -27.64 29.79
C SER A 140 -20.43 -27.28 28.39
N LYS A 141 -19.79 -27.80 27.34
CA LYS A 141 -20.44 -27.90 26.00
C LYS A 141 -20.30 -29.29 25.36
N ALA A 142 -20.53 -30.33 26.16
CA ALA A 142 -21.05 -31.60 25.65
C ALA A 142 -22.60 -31.68 25.79
N LYS A 143 -23.30 -30.54 25.92
CA LYS A 143 -24.75 -30.50 25.71
C LYS A 143 -25.01 -30.56 24.21
N GLY A 144 -25.77 -31.56 23.78
CA GLY A 144 -25.98 -31.92 22.37
C GLY A 144 -26.14 -30.71 21.45
N ARG A 145 -25.38 -30.73 20.35
CA ARG A 145 -25.51 -29.74 19.26
C ARG A 145 -27.00 -29.57 18.97
N SER A 146 -27.49 -28.32 19.01
CA SER A 146 -28.90 -28.07 18.75
C SER A 146 -29.27 -28.60 17.37
N LEU A 147 -30.53 -29.01 17.17
CA LEU A 147 -30.99 -29.51 15.88
C LEU A 147 -30.70 -28.53 14.73
N ALA A 148 -30.65 -27.22 15.03
CA ALA A 148 -30.25 -26.17 14.11
C ALA A 148 -28.76 -26.24 13.73
N GLN A 149 -27.86 -26.44 14.71
CA GLN A 149 -26.42 -26.59 14.46
C GLN A 149 -26.10 -27.87 13.68
N GLN A 150 -26.83 -28.96 13.93
CA GLN A 150 -26.67 -30.21 13.18
C GLN A 150 -27.09 -30.03 11.72
N ARG A 151 -28.22 -29.35 11.45
CA ARG A 151 -28.67 -29.02 10.09
C ARG A 151 -27.70 -28.10 9.36
N GLU A 152 -27.10 -27.15 10.07
CA GLU A 152 -26.10 -26.24 9.50
C GLU A 152 -24.81 -26.99 9.12
N ALA A 153 -24.31 -27.87 9.99
CA ALA A 153 -23.14 -28.70 9.71
C ALA A 153 -23.37 -29.63 8.50
N LEU A 154 -24.53 -30.32 8.45
CA LEU A 154 -24.89 -31.15 7.31
C LEU A 154 -25.05 -30.33 6.01
N GLY A 155 -25.61 -29.12 6.10
CA GLY A 155 -25.73 -28.20 4.96
C GLY A 155 -24.37 -27.66 4.48
N GLN A 156 -23.39 -27.54 5.37
CA GLN A 156 -22.04 -27.11 5.02
C GLN A 156 -21.21 -28.24 4.38
N GLU A 157 -21.39 -29.48 4.84
CA GLU A 157 -20.70 -30.66 4.29
C GLU A 157 -21.34 -31.12 2.97
N PHE A 158 -22.66 -31.31 2.94
CA PHE A 158 -23.38 -31.96 1.83
C PHE A 158 -24.26 -31.01 1.00
N GLY A 159 -24.40 -29.74 1.37
CA GLY A 159 -25.24 -28.79 0.64
C GLY A 159 -24.68 -28.36 -0.72
N THR A 160 -25.55 -27.84 -1.59
CA THR A 160 -25.15 -27.23 -2.87
C THR A 160 -24.32 -25.96 -2.64
N LYS A 161 -23.51 -25.54 -3.63
CA LYS A 161 -22.71 -24.29 -3.54
C LYS A 161 -23.52 -23.07 -3.08
N LYS A 162 -24.81 -22.99 -3.47
CA LYS A 162 -25.72 -21.93 -3.06
C LYS A 162 -26.11 -22.05 -1.58
N ALA A 163 -26.42 -23.25 -1.10
CA ALA A 163 -26.76 -23.50 0.31
C ALA A 163 -25.58 -23.25 1.24
N LYS A 164 -24.37 -23.73 0.87
CA LYS A 164 -23.14 -23.47 1.64
C LYS A 164 -22.86 -21.97 1.79
N LYS A 165 -23.10 -21.20 0.72
CA LYS A 165 -22.92 -19.74 0.74
C LYS A 165 -23.91 -19.04 1.69
N VAL A 166 -25.16 -19.49 1.74
CA VAL A 166 -26.18 -18.92 2.64
C VAL A 166 -25.88 -19.24 4.11
N ILE A 167 -25.37 -20.45 4.39
CA ILE A 167 -24.90 -20.83 5.72
C ILE A 167 -23.68 -19.98 6.12
N ALA A 168 -22.71 -19.82 5.21
CA ALA A 168 -21.53 -18.98 5.45
C ALA A 168 -21.90 -17.51 5.72
N SER A 169 -22.82 -16.91 4.95
CA SER A 169 -23.23 -15.53 5.20
C SER A 169 -24.04 -15.39 6.50
N ARG A 170 -24.83 -16.40 6.88
CA ARG A 170 -25.57 -16.39 8.16
C ARG A 170 -24.63 -16.49 9.35
N THR A 171 -23.61 -17.34 9.30
CA THR A 171 -22.57 -17.45 10.34
C THR A 171 -21.75 -16.17 10.45
N GLU A 172 -21.33 -15.57 9.34
CA GLU A 172 -20.59 -14.28 9.31
C GLU A 172 -21.42 -13.13 9.92
N ASN A 173 -22.72 -13.08 9.63
CA ASN A 173 -23.64 -12.10 10.22
C ASN A 173 -23.86 -12.32 11.73
N ALA A 174 -23.83 -13.57 12.20
CA ALA A 174 -23.95 -13.88 13.62
C ALA A 174 -22.70 -13.44 14.41
N ILE A 175 -21.51 -13.66 13.85
CA ILE A 175 -20.23 -13.24 14.44
C ILE A 175 -20.16 -11.70 14.54
N THR A 176 -20.57 -11.00 13.47
CA THR A 176 -20.57 -9.52 13.47
C THR A 176 -21.61 -8.89 14.41
N LYS A 177 -22.73 -9.57 14.67
CA LYS A 177 -23.72 -9.13 15.68
C LYS A 177 -23.29 -9.43 17.12
N GLY A 178 -22.60 -10.54 17.36
CA GLY A 178 -22.07 -10.89 18.68
C GLY A 178 -21.07 -9.87 19.23
N ASN A 179 -20.38 -9.13 18.36
CA ASN A 179 -19.50 -8.01 18.74
C ASN A 179 -20.25 -6.75 19.23
N GLN A 180 -21.58 -6.66 19.08
CA GLN A 180 -22.36 -5.50 19.54
C GLN A 180 -23.04 -5.72 20.91
N SER A 181 -23.15 -6.98 21.36
CA SER A 181 -23.81 -7.32 22.62
C SER A 181 -22.79 -7.70 23.68
N GLY A 182 -22.07 -6.71 24.22
CA GLY A 182 -21.49 -6.58 25.58
C GLY A 182 -20.79 -7.75 26.30
N ALA A 183 -20.73 -8.96 25.78
CA ALA A 183 -20.12 -10.13 26.40
C ALA A 183 -18.87 -10.49 25.60
N GLN A 184 -17.87 -9.61 25.63
CA GLN A 184 -16.54 -9.95 25.12
C GLN A 184 -15.90 -10.97 26.07
N SER A 185 -15.49 -12.10 25.51
CA SER A 185 -14.70 -13.07 26.26
C SER A 185 -13.37 -12.44 26.66
N GLY A 186 -12.87 -12.72 27.87
CA GLY A 186 -11.56 -12.23 28.34
C GLY A 186 -10.40 -12.56 27.39
N ALA A 187 -10.54 -13.61 26.56
CA ALA A 187 -9.58 -13.95 25.51
C ALA A 187 -9.65 -12.99 24.30
N GLN A 188 -10.83 -12.48 23.95
CA GLN A 188 -11.00 -11.48 22.89
C GLN A 188 -10.48 -10.11 23.35
N ASN A 189 -10.72 -9.75 24.62
CA ASN A 189 -10.16 -8.54 25.20
C ASN A 189 -8.64 -8.61 25.35
N ALA A 190 -8.07 -9.77 25.68
CA ALA A 190 -6.61 -9.94 25.71
C ALA A 190 -5.98 -9.89 24.31
N VAL A 191 -6.64 -10.39 23.28
CA VAL A 191 -6.17 -10.23 21.89
C VAL A 191 -6.29 -8.77 21.44
N LEU A 192 -7.35 -8.06 21.84
CA LEU A 192 -7.53 -6.63 21.57
C LEU A 192 -6.56 -5.75 22.36
N GLU A 193 -6.23 -6.07 23.62
CA GLU A 193 -5.25 -5.34 24.45
C GLU A 193 -3.83 -5.55 23.91
N ASN A 194 -3.46 -6.79 23.51
CA ASN A 194 -2.17 -7.02 22.83
C ASN A 194 -2.12 -6.39 21.41
N MET A 195 -3.27 -6.18 20.76
CA MET A 195 -3.35 -5.38 19.52
C MET A 195 -3.33 -3.88 19.79
N ALA A 196 -3.87 -3.42 20.93
CA ALA A 196 -3.90 -2.01 21.33
C ALA A 196 -2.49 -1.49 21.65
N ASP A 197 -1.62 -2.31 22.23
CA ASP A 197 -0.21 -1.97 22.41
C ASP A 197 0.56 -1.92 21.07
N ALA A 198 0.14 -2.69 20.06
CA ALA A 198 0.62 -2.57 18.67
C ALA A 198 -0.06 -1.43 17.88
N GLU A 199 -1.14 -0.86 18.41
CA GLU A 199 -1.88 0.27 17.84
C GLU A 199 -1.21 1.62 18.18
N ALA A 200 -0.24 1.64 19.10
CA ALA A 200 0.63 2.78 19.34
C ALA A 200 1.58 3.08 18.16
N GLU A 201 1.77 2.13 17.23
CA GLU A 201 2.44 2.34 15.94
C GLU A 201 1.45 2.45 14.76
N ALA A 202 0.14 2.44 15.02
CA ALA A 202 -0.84 2.64 13.95
C ALA A 202 -0.77 4.11 13.47
N PRO A 203 -0.61 4.36 12.15
CA PRO A 203 -0.68 5.72 11.64
C PRO A 203 -2.02 6.34 12.04
N GLY A 204 -1.99 7.59 12.52
CA GLY A 204 -3.20 8.29 12.93
C GLY A 204 -4.25 8.32 11.80
N LYS A 205 -5.54 8.45 12.13
CA LYS A 205 -6.62 8.45 11.13
C LYS A 205 -6.35 9.39 9.94
N GLU A 206 -5.73 10.54 10.19
CA GLU A 206 -5.32 11.50 9.16
C GLU A 206 -4.18 10.99 8.27
N GLN A 207 -3.19 10.29 8.82
CA GLN A 207 -2.11 9.67 8.06
C GLN A 207 -2.62 8.51 7.19
N VAL A 208 -3.55 7.71 7.72
CA VAL A 208 -4.22 6.64 6.96
C VAL A 208 -5.03 7.22 5.79
N GLU A 209 -5.74 8.33 6.00
CA GLU A 209 -6.47 9.02 4.92
C GLU A 209 -5.51 9.62 3.88
N GLN A 210 -4.39 10.20 4.32
CA GLN A 210 -3.35 10.72 3.43
C GLN A 210 -2.71 9.62 2.58
N ASP A 211 -2.36 8.48 3.17
CA ASP A 211 -1.79 7.34 2.46
C ASP A 211 -2.77 6.73 1.46
N GLN A 212 -4.05 6.65 1.85
CA GLN A 212 -5.11 6.23 0.94
C GLN A 212 -5.26 7.21 -0.23
N LEU A 213 -5.22 8.51 0.00
CA LEU A 213 -5.29 9.52 -1.06
C LEU A 213 -4.03 9.51 -1.94
N ALA A 214 -2.85 9.30 -1.37
CA ALA A 214 -1.59 9.19 -2.10
C ALA A 214 -1.55 7.97 -3.03
N SER A 215 -2.27 6.90 -2.69
CA SER A 215 -2.43 5.72 -3.55
C SER A 215 -3.39 5.94 -4.72
N LYS A 216 -4.31 6.93 -4.62
CA LYS A 216 -5.28 7.22 -5.67
C LYS A 216 -4.59 7.90 -6.86
N PRO A 217 -5.06 7.62 -8.09
CA PRO A 217 -4.56 8.27 -9.29
C PRO A 217 -5.15 9.68 -9.43
N ILE A 218 -4.85 10.56 -8.49
CA ILE A 218 -5.27 11.97 -8.47
C ILE A 218 -4.07 12.89 -8.24
N PRO A 219 -4.12 14.15 -8.69
CA PRO A 219 -3.19 15.17 -8.24
C PRO A 219 -3.23 15.27 -6.71
N ARG A 220 -2.08 15.44 -6.06
CA ARG A 220 -2.01 15.48 -4.58
C ARG A 220 -2.73 16.72 -4.05
N PRO A 221 -3.87 16.56 -3.33
CA PRO A 221 -4.58 17.69 -2.77
C PRO A 221 -3.86 18.23 -1.54
N ASN A 222 -3.92 19.54 -1.32
CA ASN A 222 -3.57 20.14 -0.04
C ASN A 222 -4.77 20.05 0.93
N LEU A 223 -4.71 19.12 1.89
CA LEU A 223 -5.78 18.89 2.86
C LEU A 223 -5.92 20.02 3.89
N SER A 224 -4.86 20.80 4.12
CA SER A 224 -4.84 21.94 5.03
C SER A 224 -5.24 23.26 4.35
N ALA A 225 -5.83 23.21 3.16
CA ALA A 225 -6.23 24.39 2.41
C ALA A 225 -7.44 25.09 3.07
N GLU A 226 -7.29 26.38 3.39
CA GLU A 226 -8.38 27.21 3.92
C GLU A 226 -9.25 27.82 2.81
N SER A 227 -8.70 27.90 1.59
CA SER A 227 -9.39 28.37 0.39
C SER A 227 -9.38 27.30 -0.69
N VAL A 228 -10.42 27.29 -1.52
CA VAL A 228 -10.58 26.36 -2.65
C VAL A 228 -9.39 26.44 -3.62
N GLU A 229 -8.82 27.63 -3.78
CA GLU A 229 -7.65 27.88 -4.64
C GLU A 229 -6.37 27.17 -4.19
N GLN A 230 -6.24 26.93 -2.88
CA GLN A 230 -5.05 26.34 -2.30
C GLN A 230 -5.06 24.80 -2.37
N VAL A 231 -6.20 24.19 -2.69
CA VAL A 231 -6.35 22.72 -2.75
C VAL A 231 -5.48 22.15 -3.87
N TYR A 232 -5.55 22.73 -5.07
CA TYR A 232 -4.78 22.29 -6.24
C TYR A 232 -3.98 23.46 -6.83
N THR A 233 -2.83 23.77 -6.24
CA THR A 233 -1.99 24.87 -6.74
C THR A 233 -1.45 24.61 -8.15
N PHE A 234 -1.13 25.69 -8.88
CA PHE A 234 -0.53 25.61 -10.22
C PHE A 234 0.73 24.72 -10.24
N SER A 235 1.60 24.81 -9.22
CA SER A 235 2.82 24.00 -9.12
C SER A 235 2.55 22.50 -8.93
N THR A 236 1.45 22.14 -8.27
CA THR A 236 1.03 20.74 -8.10
C THR A 236 0.50 20.18 -9.42
N LEU A 237 -0.25 20.98 -10.17
CA LEU A 237 -0.81 20.58 -11.45
C LEU A 237 0.28 20.52 -12.52
N ILE A 238 1.11 21.55 -12.65
CA ILE A 238 2.14 21.62 -13.69
C ILE A 238 3.49 21.87 -13.02
N PRO A 239 4.40 20.87 -13.04
CA PRO A 239 5.76 21.06 -12.53
C PRO A 239 6.45 22.24 -13.23
N GLN A 240 7.24 23.00 -12.47
CA GLN A 240 7.90 24.23 -12.97
C GLN A 240 8.78 23.98 -14.21
N GLY A 241 9.41 22.81 -14.31
CA GLY A 241 10.19 22.42 -15.49
C GLY A 241 9.33 22.30 -16.76
N GLU A 242 8.12 21.76 -16.63
CA GLU A 242 7.17 21.62 -17.75
C GLU A 242 6.54 22.98 -18.07
N ALA A 243 6.13 23.75 -17.06
CA ALA A 243 5.48 25.06 -17.22
C ALA A 243 6.34 26.12 -17.96
N ARG A 244 7.66 25.95 -17.97
CA ARG A 244 8.59 26.80 -18.73
C ARG A 244 8.62 26.48 -20.21
N LEU A 245 8.37 25.21 -20.57
CA LEU A 245 8.40 24.72 -21.94
C LEU A 245 7.06 24.87 -22.67
N VAL A 246 5.97 25.14 -21.94
CA VAL A 246 4.64 25.31 -22.53
C VAL A 246 4.58 26.59 -23.38
N PRO A 247 4.34 26.49 -24.70
CA PRO A 247 4.18 27.64 -25.57
C PRO A 247 2.84 28.34 -25.32
N VAL A 248 2.88 29.65 -25.09
CA VAL A 248 1.69 30.49 -24.83
C VAL A 248 1.70 31.85 -25.50
N LYS A 249 2.87 32.33 -25.97
CA LYS A 249 3.02 33.68 -26.54
C LYS A 249 2.14 33.85 -27.78
N ASP A 250 2.23 32.91 -28.71
CA ASP A 250 1.43 32.91 -29.94
C ASP A 250 -0.08 32.93 -29.66
N TRP A 251 -0.51 32.24 -28.59
CA TRP A 251 -1.93 32.22 -28.22
C TRP A 251 -2.38 33.56 -27.64
N GLN A 252 -1.52 34.18 -26.81
CA GLN A 252 -1.80 35.49 -26.25
C GLN A 252 -1.85 36.57 -27.33
N GLU A 253 -0.89 36.57 -28.25
CA GLU A 253 -0.82 37.53 -29.36
C GLU A 253 -2.03 37.39 -30.28
N ARG A 254 -2.38 36.16 -30.68
CA ARG A 254 -3.54 35.90 -31.54
C ARG A 254 -4.86 36.22 -30.85
N ALA A 255 -5.01 35.90 -29.56
CA ALA A 255 -6.21 36.23 -28.81
C ALA A 255 -6.39 37.75 -28.65
N ARG A 256 -5.30 38.50 -28.47
CA ARG A 256 -5.32 39.97 -28.41
C ARG A 256 -5.57 40.62 -29.77
N ALA A 257 -5.09 39.98 -30.83
CA ALA A 257 -5.31 40.41 -32.21
C ALA A 257 -6.66 39.96 -32.80
N ASP A 258 -7.51 39.31 -32.00
CA ASP A 258 -8.80 38.72 -32.43
C ASP A 258 -8.67 37.81 -33.66
N GLN A 259 -7.54 37.09 -33.76
CA GLN A 259 -7.30 36.11 -34.81
C GLN A 259 -7.89 34.75 -34.42
N GLU A 260 -8.56 34.11 -35.38
CA GLU A 260 -9.12 32.76 -35.17
C GLU A 260 -8.00 31.73 -34.95
N MET A 261 -8.19 30.89 -33.93
CA MET A 261 -7.28 29.80 -33.59
C MET A 261 -8.01 28.47 -33.75
N THR A 262 -7.38 27.51 -34.43
CA THR A 262 -7.95 26.19 -34.67
C THR A 262 -7.51 25.20 -33.59
N PHE A 263 -8.48 24.51 -33.00
CA PHE A 263 -8.27 23.47 -31.99
C PHE A 263 -8.98 22.18 -32.38
N SER A 264 -8.37 21.06 -32.04
CA SER A 264 -9.00 19.74 -32.16
C SER A 264 -10.11 19.53 -31.12
N HIS A 265 -10.02 20.24 -30.00
CA HIS A 265 -10.82 20.02 -28.79
C HIS A 265 -11.68 21.24 -28.46
N ARG A 266 -12.88 21.00 -27.92
CA ARG A 266 -13.88 22.02 -27.59
C ARG A 266 -13.50 22.84 -26.37
N PHE A 267 -12.96 22.19 -25.33
CA PHE A 267 -12.66 22.88 -24.07
C PHE A 267 -11.65 24.03 -24.26
N PRO A 268 -10.48 23.83 -24.92
CA PRO A 268 -9.56 24.92 -25.22
C PRO A 268 -10.16 25.97 -26.16
N ALA A 269 -10.87 25.53 -27.22
CA ALA A 269 -11.47 26.42 -28.20
C ALA A 269 -12.42 27.44 -27.58
N HIS A 270 -13.29 27.02 -26.65
CA HIS A 270 -14.27 27.91 -26.02
C HIS A 270 -13.66 28.92 -25.04
N ARG A 271 -12.44 28.68 -24.55
CA ARG A 271 -11.84 29.43 -23.42
C ARG A 271 -10.65 30.28 -23.82
N VAL A 272 -9.97 29.93 -24.90
CA VAL A 272 -8.73 30.60 -25.33
C VAL A 272 -8.93 32.10 -25.61
N ALA A 273 -10.08 32.51 -26.16
CA ALA A 273 -10.32 33.91 -26.49
C ALA A 273 -10.44 34.77 -25.22
N ALA A 274 -11.19 34.31 -24.22
CA ALA A 274 -11.35 35.02 -22.96
C ALA A 274 -10.06 35.02 -22.14
N ILE A 275 -9.37 33.88 -22.05
CA ILE A 275 -8.16 33.72 -21.23
C ILE A 275 -6.96 34.39 -21.89
N GLY A 276 -6.80 34.30 -23.21
CA GLY A 276 -5.69 34.91 -23.93
C GLY A 276 -5.71 36.44 -23.93
N LYS A 277 -6.90 37.04 -23.77
CA LYS A 277 -7.06 38.49 -23.54
C LYS A 277 -6.78 38.89 -22.09
N SER A 278 -6.90 37.96 -21.14
CA SER A 278 -6.58 38.21 -19.74
C SER A 278 -5.07 38.26 -19.51
N ASP A 279 -4.63 39.00 -18.50
CA ASP A 279 -3.22 39.03 -18.07
C ASP A 279 -2.84 37.82 -17.19
N ASP A 280 -3.75 36.85 -17.01
CA ASP A 280 -3.50 35.62 -16.25
C ASP A 280 -2.72 34.59 -17.10
N MET A 281 -1.40 34.81 -17.16
CA MET A 281 -0.47 33.92 -17.86
C MET A 281 -0.49 32.49 -17.31
N LEU A 282 -0.79 32.29 -16.02
CA LEU A 282 -0.83 30.96 -15.41
C LEU A 282 -2.03 30.17 -15.92
N LYS A 283 -3.21 30.78 -16.03
CA LYS A 283 -4.38 30.14 -16.66
C LYS A 283 -4.16 29.85 -18.13
N LEU A 284 -3.52 30.75 -18.87
CA LEU A 284 -3.20 30.51 -20.28
C LEU A 284 -2.22 29.33 -20.44
N LYS A 285 -1.21 29.24 -19.57
CA LYS A 285 -0.31 28.07 -19.52
C LYS A 285 -1.04 26.79 -19.13
N ALA A 286 -1.96 26.84 -18.17
CA ALA A 286 -2.77 25.70 -17.80
C ALA A 286 -3.65 25.23 -18.97
N LEU A 287 -4.24 26.16 -19.73
CA LEU A 287 -5.04 25.86 -20.92
C LEU A 287 -4.20 25.22 -22.03
N SER A 288 -3.02 25.77 -22.31
CA SER A 288 -2.08 25.22 -23.31
C SER A 288 -1.60 23.83 -22.90
N TYR A 289 -1.24 23.63 -21.63
CA TYR A 289 -0.87 22.32 -21.11
C TYR A 289 -2.03 21.31 -21.15
N LEU A 290 -3.27 21.73 -20.86
CA LEU A 290 -4.46 20.87 -21.02
C LEU A 290 -4.64 20.43 -22.47
N ASN A 291 -4.46 21.34 -23.44
CA ASN A 291 -4.53 21.01 -24.85
C ASN A 291 -3.44 19.98 -25.26
N LEU A 292 -2.22 20.13 -24.73
CA LEU A 292 -1.16 19.14 -24.89
C LEU A 292 -1.56 17.75 -24.35
N LEU A 293 -2.19 17.69 -23.17
CA LEU A 293 -2.66 16.42 -22.60
C LEU A 293 -3.79 15.78 -23.42
N LEU A 294 -4.65 16.60 -24.03
CA LEU A 294 -5.72 16.14 -24.94
C LEU A 294 -5.14 15.60 -26.25
N ASP A 295 -4.19 16.32 -26.86
CA ASP A 295 -3.46 15.84 -28.05
C ASP A 295 -2.71 14.54 -27.72
N PHE A 296 -2.08 14.46 -26.54
CA PHE A 296 -1.41 13.25 -26.07
C PHE A 296 -2.39 12.09 -25.92
N HIS A 297 -3.58 12.34 -25.35
CA HIS A 297 -4.65 11.34 -25.22
C HIS A 297 -5.09 10.77 -26.58
N ASP A 298 -5.20 11.61 -27.60
CA ASP A 298 -5.59 11.23 -28.96
C ASP A 298 -4.43 10.54 -29.71
N ALA A 299 -3.19 10.83 -29.33
CA ALA A 299 -2.03 10.15 -29.86
C ALA A 299 -1.93 8.68 -29.42
N LEU A 300 -2.48 8.33 -28.25
CA LEU A 300 -2.44 6.99 -27.66
C LEU A 300 -3.09 5.93 -28.58
N GLN A 301 -2.52 4.73 -28.54
CA GLN A 301 -3.03 3.55 -29.24
C GLN A 301 -3.78 2.63 -28.28
N ASN A 302 -4.78 1.92 -28.79
CA ASN A 302 -5.45 0.87 -28.03
C ASN A 302 -4.53 -0.36 -27.91
N ALA A 303 -4.30 -0.83 -26.69
CA ALA A 303 -3.45 -1.98 -26.38
C ALA A 303 -4.28 -3.19 -25.91
N GLY A 304 -5.49 -3.34 -26.46
CA GLY A 304 -6.40 -4.43 -26.12
C GLY A 304 -6.72 -4.47 -24.62
N ARG A 305 -6.40 -5.61 -23.97
CA ARG A 305 -6.70 -5.84 -22.55
C ARG A 305 -5.83 -5.02 -21.59
N SER A 306 -4.71 -4.45 -22.06
CA SER A 306 -3.79 -3.61 -21.25
C SER A 306 -4.23 -2.13 -21.16
N GLY A 307 -5.33 -1.75 -21.83
CA GLY A 307 -5.80 -0.37 -21.87
C GLY A 307 -5.18 0.41 -23.03
N LYS A 308 -4.54 1.55 -22.74
CA LYS A 308 -3.90 2.40 -23.75
C LYS A 308 -2.38 2.24 -23.75
N LYS A 309 -1.73 2.52 -24.87
CA LYS A 309 -0.27 2.49 -25.01
C LYS A 309 0.23 3.69 -25.79
N VAL A 310 1.38 4.20 -25.39
CA VAL A 310 2.07 5.27 -26.11
C VAL A 310 2.68 4.69 -27.39
N PRO A 311 2.45 5.29 -28.56
CA PRO A 311 3.09 4.87 -29.80
C PRO A 311 4.62 4.90 -29.72
N LYS A 312 5.28 4.28 -30.70
CA LYS A 312 6.73 4.43 -30.88
C LYS A 312 7.09 5.91 -31.06
N LYS A 313 8.28 6.30 -30.60
CA LYS A 313 8.79 7.68 -30.58
C LYS A 313 8.60 8.42 -31.91
N GLU A 314 8.88 7.78 -33.04
CA GLU A 314 8.73 8.35 -34.38
C GLU A 314 7.28 8.68 -34.74
N ILE A 315 6.32 7.85 -34.30
CA ILE A 315 4.90 8.08 -34.55
C ILE A 315 4.38 9.15 -33.59
N LEU A 316 4.81 9.11 -32.33
CA LEU A 316 4.42 10.07 -31.33
C LEU A 316 4.90 11.48 -31.70
N SER A 317 6.16 11.65 -32.10
CA SER A 317 6.71 12.93 -32.54
C SER A 317 5.97 13.50 -33.74
N LYS A 318 5.61 12.68 -34.73
CA LYS A 318 4.78 13.11 -35.86
C LYS A 318 3.38 13.57 -35.44
N LYS A 319 2.75 12.87 -34.49
CA LYS A 319 1.42 13.26 -33.98
C LYS A 319 1.47 14.51 -33.08
N MET A 320 2.60 14.75 -32.43
CA MET A 320 2.80 15.83 -31.46
C MET A 320 3.76 16.92 -31.97
N ASP A 321 3.89 17.07 -33.29
CA ASP A 321 4.81 18.02 -33.97
C ASP A 321 4.69 19.45 -33.44
N LYS A 322 3.47 19.86 -33.11
CA LYS A 322 3.15 21.19 -32.57
C LYS A 322 3.80 21.48 -31.20
N TRP A 323 4.35 20.47 -30.53
CA TRP A 323 4.83 20.55 -29.16
C TRP A 323 6.34 20.27 -29.07
N PRO A 324 7.07 20.97 -28.17
CA PRO A 324 8.49 20.66 -27.94
C PRO A 324 8.70 19.20 -27.52
N GLU A 325 9.62 18.49 -28.18
CA GLU A 325 9.89 17.06 -27.94
C GLU A 325 10.22 16.78 -26.46
N THR A 326 10.97 17.68 -25.82
CA THR A 326 11.32 17.60 -24.39
C THR A 326 10.09 17.63 -23.49
N LEU A 327 9.09 18.45 -23.83
CA LEU A 327 7.84 18.57 -23.09
C LEU A 327 6.98 17.31 -23.27
N VAL A 328 6.91 16.78 -24.50
CA VAL A 328 6.20 15.53 -24.80
C VAL A 328 6.81 14.34 -24.03
N ASP A 329 8.14 14.24 -23.97
CA ASP A 329 8.83 13.18 -23.22
C ASP A 329 8.60 13.29 -21.70
N LEU A 330 8.50 14.51 -21.15
CA LEU A 330 8.15 14.72 -19.72
C LEU A 330 6.72 14.27 -19.42
N VAL A 331 5.75 14.65 -20.26
CA VAL A 331 4.35 14.22 -20.14
C VAL A 331 4.24 12.71 -20.22
N ARG A 332 4.90 12.09 -21.21
CA ARG A 332 4.99 10.64 -21.34
C ARG A 332 5.50 10.00 -20.04
N ARG A 333 6.63 10.47 -19.51
CA ARG A 333 7.23 9.91 -18.27
C ARG A 333 6.32 10.06 -17.05
N ARG A 334 5.52 11.14 -16.99
CA ARG A 334 4.60 11.41 -15.88
C ARG A 334 3.35 10.54 -15.91
N PHE A 335 2.79 10.31 -17.09
CA PHE A 335 1.49 9.65 -17.24
C PHE A 335 1.55 8.23 -17.77
N SER A 336 2.68 7.72 -18.26
CA SER A 336 2.84 6.31 -18.65
C SER A 336 3.77 5.54 -17.71
N ASN A 337 3.62 4.22 -17.67
CA ASN A 337 4.58 3.36 -16.98
C ASN A 337 5.94 3.30 -17.75
N PRO A 338 7.00 2.72 -17.15
CA PRO A 338 8.30 2.57 -17.83
C PRO A 338 8.25 1.78 -19.15
N GLN A 339 7.24 0.93 -19.32
CA GLN A 339 6.97 0.15 -20.53
C GLN A 339 6.18 0.94 -21.60
N ASN A 340 5.92 2.23 -21.39
CA ASN A 340 5.15 3.11 -22.25
C ASN A 340 3.68 2.67 -22.43
N GLU A 341 3.13 2.00 -21.43
CA GLU A 341 1.73 1.59 -21.35
C GLU A 341 0.99 2.43 -20.31
N LEU A 342 -0.30 2.64 -20.55
CA LEU A 342 -1.21 3.31 -19.65
C LEU A 342 -2.22 2.27 -19.17
N PRO A 343 -1.85 1.45 -18.17
CA PRO A 343 -2.84 0.64 -17.46
C PRO A 343 -3.83 1.56 -16.75
N LYS A 344 -4.92 0.99 -16.26
CA LYS A 344 -6.05 1.74 -15.70
C LYS A 344 -5.64 2.88 -14.74
N TRP A 345 -4.74 2.61 -13.79
CA TRP A 345 -4.28 3.63 -12.84
C TRP A 345 -3.65 4.86 -13.51
N HIS A 346 -2.78 4.64 -14.52
CA HIS A 346 -2.13 5.71 -15.27
C HIS A 346 -3.10 6.48 -16.17
N GLN A 347 -4.07 5.77 -16.76
CA GLN A 347 -5.13 6.40 -17.55
C GLN A 347 -6.06 7.25 -16.65
N ASP A 348 -6.47 6.72 -15.50
CA ASP A 348 -7.27 7.45 -14.52
C ASP A 348 -6.49 8.68 -14.01
N ASN A 349 -5.17 8.54 -13.78
CA ASN A 349 -4.31 9.66 -13.37
C ASN A 349 -4.24 10.76 -14.43
N LEU A 350 -4.14 10.40 -15.72
CA LEU A 350 -4.19 11.37 -16.81
C LEU A 350 -5.52 12.14 -16.79
N TYR A 351 -6.65 11.43 -16.67
CA TYR A 351 -7.98 12.04 -16.74
C TYR A 351 -8.33 12.89 -15.51
N THR A 352 -7.99 12.44 -14.30
CA THR A 352 -8.18 13.23 -13.08
C THR A 352 -7.30 14.48 -13.11
N HIS A 353 -6.09 14.38 -13.67
CA HIS A 353 -5.20 15.54 -13.84
C HIS A 353 -5.76 16.57 -14.83
N MET A 354 -6.34 16.10 -15.94
CA MET A 354 -7.05 16.96 -16.90
C MET A 354 -8.30 17.61 -16.28
N ALA A 355 -9.08 16.86 -15.49
CA ALA A 355 -10.22 17.39 -14.76
C ALA A 355 -9.83 18.42 -13.68
N ALA A 356 -8.66 18.26 -13.05
CA ALA A 356 -8.15 19.26 -12.11
C ALA A 356 -7.68 20.54 -12.82
N LEU A 357 -7.07 20.42 -14.00
CA LEU A 357 -6.71 21.57 -14.84
C LEU A 357 -7.95 22.34 -15.29
N THR A 358 -9.03 21.67 -15.70
CA THR A 358 -10.27 22.36 -16.09
C THR A 358 -10.89 23.14 -14.92
N LEU A 359 -10.82 22.60 -13.69
CA LEU A 359 -11.22 23.35 -12.49
C LEU A 359 -10.36 24.59 -12.28
N TYR A 360 -9.04 24.48 -12.38
CA TYR A 360 -8.14 25.62 -12.22
C TYR A 360 -8.42 26.72 -13.24
N ILE A 361 -8.66 26.33 -14.50
CA ILE A 361 -8.94 27.24 -15.62
C ILE A 361 -10.27 27.99 -15.42
N ASP A 362 -11.34 27.28 -15.04
CA ASP A 362 -12.69 27.85 -14.90
C ASP A 362 -12.95 28.48 -13.51
N GLY A 363 -11.94 28.61 -12.66
CA GLY A 363 -12.08 29.19 -11.32
C GLY A 363 -12.90 28.31 -10.37
N TRP A 364 -12.57 27.01 -10.32
CA TRP A 364 -13.11 26.00 -9.40
C TRP A 364 -14.58 25.61 -9.61
N THR A 365 -15.20 26.12 -10.67
CA THR A 365 -16.55 25.73 -11.12
C THR A 365 -16.54 25.52 -12.63
N THR A 366 -16.49 24.26 -13.06
CA THR A 366 -16.37 23.90 -14.49
C THR A 366 -17.60 23.14 -14.99
N ASN A 367 -18.01 23.45 -16.22
CA ASN A 367 -18.96 22.60 -16.96
C ASN A 367 -18.21 21.35 -17.44
N THR A 368 -18.74 20.16 -17.13
CA THR A 368 -18.08 18.90 -17.48
C THR A 368 -18.30 18.49 -18.93
N THR A 369 -19.19 19.16 -19.66
CA THR A 369 -19.66 18.74 -20.98
C THR A 369 -18.54 18.80 -22.03
N ASP A 370 -17.80 19.90 -22.08
CA ASP A 370 -16.73 20.08 -23.08
C ASP A 370 -15.63 19.02 -22.87
N LEU A 371 -15.17 18.85 -21.64
CA LEU A 371 -14.14 17.84 -21.32
C LEU A 371 -14.64 16.41 -21.57
N LYS A 372 -15.91 16.12 -21.29
CA LYS A 372 -16.53 14.81 -21.56
C LYS A 372 -16.51 14.48 -23.05
N GLU A 373 -16.90 15.43 -23.90
CA GLU A 373 -16.90 15.26 -25.35
C GLU A 373 -15.47 15.13 -25.90
N ASP A 374 -14.53 15.93 -25.39
CA ASP A 374 -13.13 15.87 -25.80
C ASP A 374 -12.46 14.54 -25.43
N LEU A 375 -12.74 14.02 -24.23
CA LEU A 375 -12.24 12.71 -23.77
C LEU A 375 -13.02 11.52 -24.35
N ARG A 376 -14.19 11.77 -24.96
CA ARG A 376 -15.12 10.75 -25.49
C ARG A 376 -15.51 9.70 -24.45
N ILE A 377 -15.83 10.16 -23.24
CA ILE A 377 -16.25 9.30 -22.11
C ILE A 377 -17.73 9.54 -21.74
N ASP A 378 -18.30 8.65 -20.93
CA ASP A 378 -19.69 8.78 -20.49
C ASP A 378 -19.84 9.77 -19.33
N ASN A 379 -21.08 10.23 -19.12
CA ASN A 379 -21.42 11.16 -18.03
C ASN A 379 -21.09 10.57 -16.64
N ARG A 380 -21.17 9.24 -16.49
CA ARG A 380 -20.90 8.58 -15.22
C ARG A 380 -19.42 8.63 -14.88
N GLN A 381 -18.54 8.35 -15.85
CA GLN A 381 -17.11 8.31 -15.66
C GLN A 381 -16.53 9.72 -15.45
N ILE A 382 -16.96 10.72 -16.23
CA ILE A 382 -16.52 12.11 -15.98
C ILE A 382 -16.95 12.59 -14.59
N THR A 383 -18.18 12.26 -14.17
CA THR A 383 -18.68 12.59 -12.83
C THR A 383 -17.85 11.90 -11.75
N GLN A 384 -17.46 10.64 -11.97
CA GLN A 384 -16.59 9.91 -11.05
C GLN A 384 -15.24 10.60 -10.89
N TYR A 385 -14.58 11.02 -11.98
CA TYR A 385 -13.28 11.70 -11.89
C TYR A 385 -13.37 13.02 -11.11
N PHE A 386 -14.41 13.82 -11.33
CA PHE A 386 -14.61 15.04 -10.54
C PHE A 386 -14.91 14.75 -9.07
N ASN A 387 -15.69 13.71 -8.76
CA ASN A 387 -15.92 13.31 -7.37
C ASN A 387 -14.62 12.81 -6.70
N GLU A 388 -13.77 12.10 -7.43
CA GLU A 388 -12.45 11.64 -6.93
C GLU A 388 -11.52 12.81 -6.59
N LEU A 389 -11.67 13.97 -7.25
CA LEU A 389 -10.97 15.21 -6.93
C LEU A 389 -11.56 15.96 -5.72
N GLY A 390 -12.66 15.49 -5.15
CA GLY A 390 -13.37 16.17 -4.05
C GLY A 390 -14.42 17.19 -4.52
N CYS A 391 -14.76 17.21 -5.81
CA CYS A 391 -15.81 18.11 -6.32
C CYS A 391 -17.20 17.55 -6.05
N ARG A 392 -18.17 18.46 -5.88
CA ARG A 392 -19.60 18.13 -5.93
C ARG A 392 -20.12 18.37 -7.34
N VAL A 393 -20.54 17.29 -8.00
CA VAL A 393 -21.12 17.34 -9.34
C VAL A 393 -22.65 17.36 -9.24
N GLY A 394 -23.28 18.36 -9.87
CA GLY A 394 -24.73 18.52 -9.85
C GLY A 394 -25.29 19.07 -11.15
N ALA A 395 -26.62 19.22 -11.19
CA ALA A 395 -27.28 19.94 -12.28
C ALA A 395 -26.88 21.42 -12.30
N LEU A 396 -27.06 22.06 -13.46
CA LEU A 396 -26.92 23.51 -13.60
C LEU A 396 -27.95 24.20 -12.70
N THR A 397 -27.50 25.20 -11.95
CA THR A 397 -28.41 26.13 -11.28
C THR A 397 -29.03 27.08 -12.30
N GLU A 398 -30.15 27.72 -11.95
CA GLU A 398 -30.81 28.69 -12.84
C GLU A 398 -29.88 29.84 -13.23
N LYS A 399 -29.12 30.38 -12.28
CA LYS A 399 -28.11 31.43 -12.53
C LYS A 399 -27.02 31.00 -13.51
N GLU A 400 -26.52 29.76 -13.39
CA GLU A 400 -25.50 29.25 -14.30
C GLU A 400 -26.07 28.94 -15.68
N ARG A 401 -27.32 28.49 -15.76
CA ARG A 401 -28.03 28.27 -17.02
C ARG A 401 -28.20 29.57 -17.79
N GLU A 402 -28.60 30.64 -17.10
CA GLU A 402 -28.70 31.99 -17.68
C GLU A 402 -27.33 32.48 -18.14
N ARG A 403 -26.28 32.35 -17.31
CA ARG A 403 -24.91 32.73 -17.66
C ARG A 403 -24.38 32.02 -18.91
N LEU A 404 -24.73 30.74 -19.07
CA LEU A 404 -24.31 29.92 -20.21
C LEU A 404 -25.26 30.03 -21.41
N GLY A 405 -26.39 30.74 -21.29
CA GLY A 405 -27.37 30.89 -22.37
C GLY A 405 -28.01 29.57 -22.83
N VAL A 406 -28.03 28.54 -21.98
CA VAL A 406 -28.41 27.17 -22.41
C VAL A 406 -29.93 26.97 -22.32
N PRO A 407 -30.58 26.43 -23.38
CA PRO A 407 -32.00 26.12 -23.35
C PRO A 407 -32.33 25.02 -22.31
N LYS A 408 -33.54 25.07 -21.74
CA LYS A 408 -33.98 24.18 -20.64
C LYS A 408 -33.83 22.70 -20.98
N ALA A 409 -34.03 22.34 -22.25
CA ALA A 409 -33.91 20.97 -22.75
C ALA A 409 -32.49 20.39 -22.63
N VAL A 410 -31.45 21.22 -22.82
CA VAL A 410 -30.04 20.78 -22.77
C VAL A 410 -29.48 20.93 -21.35
N ALA A 411 -30.03 21.84 -20.55
CA ALA A 411 -29.61 22.03 -19.15
C ALA A 411 -29.75 20.77 -18.28
N GLY A 412 -30.71 19.88 -18.59
CA GLY A 412 -30.92 18.63 -17.86
C GLY A 412 -29.82 17.58 -18.06
N SER A 413 -29.12 17.61 -19.20
CA SER A 413 -28.02 16.67 -19.52
C SER A 413 -26.64 17.21 -19.14
N MET A 414 -26.50 18.53 -18.99
CA MET A 414 -25.28 19.16 -18.53
C MET A 414 -25.06 18.94 -17.02
N ARG A 415 -23.79 18.87 -16.63
CA ARG A 415 -23.37 18.75 -15.24
C ARG A 415 -22.33 19.82 -14.93
N MET A 416 -22.45 20.40 -13.75
CA MET A 416 -21.51 21.38 -13.21
C MET A 416 -20.74 20.73 -12.07
N ALA A 417 -19.41 20.73 -12.16
CA ALA A 417 -18.53 20.31 -11.07
C ALA A 417 -18.07 21.54 -10.29
N ARG A 418 -18.26 21.52 -8.97
CA ARG A 418 -17.89 22.61 -8.07
C ARG A 418 -16.96 22.08 -6.98
N LEU A 419 -15.77 22.64 -6.85
CA LEU A 419 -14.90 22.36 -5.72
C LEU A 419 -15.33 23.23 -4.54
N LYS A 420 -15.65 22.61 -3.40
CA LYS A 420 -16.07 23.31 -2.17
C LYS A 420 -15.40 22.68 -0.96
N LEU A 421 -15.06 23.49 0.02
CA LEU A 421 -14.59 23.03 1.32
C LEU A 421 -15.79 22.75 2.25
N PRO A 422 -15.71 21.72 3.13
CA PRO A 422 -14.65 20.71 3.22
C PRO A 422 -14.65 19.76 2.02
N LEU A 423 -13.46 19.26 1.64
CA LEU A 423 -13.30 18.29 0.55
C LEU A 423 -14.01 16.98 0.90
N ASP A 424 -14.78 16.46 -0.06
CA ASP A 424 -15.53 15.22 0.11
C ASP A 424 -15.02 14.17 -0.88
N PHE A 425 -14.17 13.26 -0.39
CA PHE A 425 -13.64 12.18 -1.21
C PHE A 425 -14.57 10.95 -1.12
N PRO A 426 -14.84 10.27 -2.24
CA PRO A 426 -15.64 9.05 -2.22
C PRO A 426 -14.97 8.01 -1.32
N LYS A 427 -15.72 7.58 -0.30
CA LYS A 427 -15.28 6.53 0.62
C LYS A 427 -15.16 5.21 -0.16
N PRO A 428 -14.10 4.42 0.05
CA PRO A 428 -14.00 3.09 -0.55
C PRO A 428 -15.26 2.31 -0.18
N ARG A 429 -15.94 1.73 -1.18
CA ARG A 429 -17.16 0.97 -0.94
C ARG A 429 -16.79 -0.19 -0.03
N ALA A 430 -17.19 -0.13 1.24
CA ALA A 430 -17.19 -1.30 2.11
C ALA A 430 -17.88 -2.42 1.34
N GLY A 431 -17.17 -3.53 1.12
CA GLY A 431 -17.60 -4.61 0.24
C GLY A 431 -19.08 -4.91 0.46
N ARG A 432 -19.85 -4.95 -0.63
CA ARG A 432 -21.30 -5.16 -0.58
C ARG A 432 -21.58 -6.42 0.26
N ARG A 433 -22.06 -6.22 1.49
CA ARG A 433 -22.67 -7.28 2.31
C ARG A 433 -23.71 -7.95 1.41
N ARG A 434 -23.43 -9.17 0.98
CA ARG A 434 -24.26 -9.97 0.07
C ARG A 434 -24.68 -11.25 0.75
#